data_AF-A0A926WR41-F1
#
_entry.id   AF-A0A926WR41-F1
#
_cell.length_a   1.000
_cell.length_b   1.000
_cell.length_c   1.000
_cell.angle_alpha   90.00
_cell.angle_beta   90.00
_cell.angle_gamma   90.00
#
_symmetry.space_group_name_H-M   'P 1'
#
loop_
_entity.id
_entity.type
_entity.pdbx_description
1 polymer ?
#
loop_
_entity_poly.entity_id
_entity_poly.type
_entity_poly.pdbx_seq_one_letter_code
_entity_poly.pdbx_strand_id
1 'polypeptide(L)'
;MEQAETQHLKQLLELRSKISELQAEVEGVMPGAINEAMKILSDHKGKNQVAYQNGTSKIVMVFKKQFPTPQTDLKLSRLDSDIMAAAAKIANDNAVEVQIIESEVQKHKDAIATLEVKRNKLLSNRYLTRLQNEYKKHREESVVQVPNLSVFL
;
A
#
# COMPACT_ATOMS: atom_id res chain seq x y z
N MET A 1 29.05 -13.68 -34.72
CA MET A 1 28.94 -14.86 -33.82
C MET A 1 28.20 -14.40 -32.56
N GLU A 2 26.95 -13.95 -32.70
CA GLU A 2 26.28 -13.03 -31.76
C GLU A 2 24.84 -13.46 -31.43
N GLN A 3 24.42 -14.63 -31.92
CA GLN A 3 23.04 -15.11 -31.82
C GLN A 3 22.78 -16.04 -30.61
N ALA A 4 23.83 -16.52 -29.93
CA ALA A 4 23.70 -17.46 -28.82
C ALA A 4 23.41 -16.80 -27.46
N GLU A 5 23.85 -15.54 -27.25
CA GLU A 5 23.83 -14.93 -25.91
C GLU A 5 22.43 -14.47 -25.45
N THR A 6 21.47 -14.34 -26.38
CA THR A 6 20.09 -13.91 -26.07
C THR A 6 19.05 -15.04 -26.15
N GLN A 7 19.47 -16.27 -26.45
CA GLN A 7 18.54 -17.39 -26.67
C GLN A 7 17.71 -17.73 -25.43
N HIS A 8 18.36 -17.81 -24.25
CA HIS A 8 17.66 -18.06 -22.99
C HIS A 8 16.76 -16.89 -22.57
N LEU A 9 17.17 -15.65 -22.85
CA LEU A 9 16.36 -14.46 -22.58
C LEU A 9 15.08 -14.43 -23.44
N LYS A 10 15.19 -14.82 -24.72
CA LYS A 10 14.03 -14.95 -25.63
C LYS A 10 13.09 -16.09 -25.22
N GLN A 11 13.65 -17.26 -24.89
CA GLN A 11 12.86 -18.39 -24.37
C GLN A 11 12.11 -18.02 -23.09
N LEU A 12 12.74 -17.25 -22.20
CA LEU A 12 12.10 -16.77 -20.97
C LEU A 12 10.90 -15.84 -21.26
N LEU A 13 11.03 -14.93 -22.23
CA LEU A 13 9.94 -14.03 -22.65
C LEU A 13 8.79 -14.80 -23.31
N GLU A 14 9.08 -15.77 -24.17
CA GLU A 14 8.05 -16.60 -24.81
C GLU A 14 7.28 -17.46 -23.79
N LEU A 15 7.98 -18.04 -22.82
CA LEU A 15 7.34 -18.78 -21.73
C LEU A 15 6.44 -17.86 -20.89
N ARG A 16 6.88 -16.61 -20.64
CA ARG A 16 6.06 -15.62 -19.93
C ARG A 16 4.80 -15.23 -20.71
N SER A 17 4.89 -15.06 -22.03
CA SER A 17 3.71 -14.80 -22.89
C SER A 17 2.70 -15.94 -22.83
N LYS A 18 3.16 -17.19 -22.98
CA LYS A 18 2.30 -18.38 -22.92
C LYS A 18 1.61 -18.54 -21.57
N ILE A 19 2.29 -18.23 -20.47
CA ILE A 19 1.67 -18.23 -19.13
C ILE A 19 0.53 -17.20 -19.08
N SER A 20 0.74 -16.00 -19.63
CA SER A 20 -0.29 -14.96 -19.65
C SER A 20 -1.52 -15.36 -20.47
N GLU A 21 -1.31 -16.00 -21.63
CA GLU A 21 -2.39 -16.51 -22.48
C GLU A 21 -3.20 -17.62 -21.78
N LEU A 22 -2.51 -18.58 -21.17
CA LEU A 22 -3.14 -19.66 -20.41
C LEU A 22 -3.90 -19.13 -19.18
N GLN A 23 -3.39 -18.09 -18.52
CA GLN A 23 -4.09 -17.44 -17.41
C GLN A 23 -5.42 -16.83 -17.87
N ALA A 24 -5.44 -16.15 -19.02
CA ALA A 24 -6.67 -15.58 -19.58
C ALA A 24 -7.69 -16.66 -19.97
N GLU A 25 -7.23 -17.77 -20.55
CA GLU A 25 -8.10 -18.90 -20.88
C GLU A 25 -8.71 -19.54 -19.61
N VAL A 26 -7.90 -19.72 -18.56
CA VAL A 26 -8.38 -20.19 -17.25
C VAL A 26 -9.44 -19.25 -16.69
N GLU A 27 -9.21 -17.93 -16.72
CA GLU A 27 -10.19 -16.93 -16.26
C GLU A 27 -11.51 -16.99 -17.05
N GLY A 28 -11.46 -17.32 -18.35
CA GLY A 28 -12.64 -17.51 -19.18
C GLY A 28 -13.45 -18.76 -18.82
N VAL A 29 -12.80 -19.88 -18.46
CA VAL A 29 -13.46 -21.15 -18.12
C VAL A 29 -13.95 -21.18 -16.66
N MET A 30 -13.33 -20.38 -15.78
CA MET A 30 -13.62 -20.35 -14.34
C MET A 30 -15.11 -20.18 -13.98
N PRO A 31 -15.90 -19.25 -14.56
CA PRO A 31 -17.32 -19.10 -14.23
C PRO A 31 -18.14 -20.36 -14.52
N GLY A 32 -17.84 -21.05 -15.63
CA GLY A 32 -18.50 -22.30 -16.00
C GLY A 32 -18.17 -23.42 -15.01
N ALA A 33 -16.87 -23.60 -14.70
CA ALA A 33 -16.41 -24.60 -13.73
C ALA A 33 -16.97 -24.36 -12.32
N ILE A 34 -17.14 -23.10 -11.90
CA ILE A 34 -17.80 -22.75 -10.63
C ILE A 34 -19.25 -23.21 -10.62
N ASN A 35 -20.00 -22.95 -11.71
CA ASN A 35 -21.40 -23.36 -11.81
C ASN A 35 -21.57 -24.89 -11.81
N GLU A 36 -20.68 -25.62 -12.50
CA GLU A 36 -20.65 -27.08 -12.47
C GLU A 36 -20.37 -27.61 -11.06
N ALA A 37 -19.34 -27.07 -10.40
CA ALA A 37 -19.01 -27.45 -9.04
C ALA A 37 -20.16 -27.14 -8.04
N MET A 38 -20.89 -26.03 -8.21
CA MET A 38 -22.05 -25.69 -7.38
C MET A 38 -23.19 -26.72 -7.55
N LYS A 39 -23.43 -27.20 -8.77
CA LYS A 39 -24.44 -28.26 -9.03
C LYS A 39 -24.06 -29.60 -8.40
N ILE A 40 -22.78 -29.95 -8.41
CA ILE A 40 -22.30 -31.19 -7.81
C ILE A 40 -22.43 -31.15 -6.27
N LEU A 41 -22.22 -29.97 -5.68
CA LEU A 41 -22.16 -29.78 -4.22
C LEU A 41 -23.50 -29.39 -3.57
N SER A 42 -24.61 -29.48 -4.32
CA SER A 42 -25.94 -28.88 -4.05
C SER A 42 -26.50 -28.97 -2.62
N ASP A 43 -26.07 -29.94 -1.79
CA ASP A 43 -26.62 -30.17 -0.44
C ASP A 43 -25.59 -30.09 0.72
N HIS A 44 -24.33 -29.75 0.46
CA HIS A 44 -23.30 -29.82 1.49
C HIS A 44 -22.97 -28.45 2.10
N LYS A 45 -23.17 -28.30 3.42
CA LYS A 45 -22.89 -27.05 4.18
C LYS A 45 -21.55 -27.12 4.95
N GLY A 46 -20.46 -27.47 4.25
CA GLY A 46 -19.12 -27.61 4.82
C GLY A 46 -18.14 -26.53 4.35
N LYS A 47 -17.14 -26.21 5.18
CA LYS A 47 -16.03 -25.32 4.78
C LYS A 47 -15.06 -26.11 3.88
N ASN A 48 -14.89 -25.65 2.64
CA ASN A 48 -14.04 -26.23 1.60
C ASN A 48 -14.51 -27.63 1.15
N GLN A 49 -14.93 -27.74 -0.10
CA GLN A 49 -15.48 -28.99 -0.63
C GLN A 49 -14.78 -29.39 -1.92
N VAL A 50 -14.43 -30.67 -2.02
CA VAL A 50 -13.81 -31.21 -3.24
C VAL A 50 -14.92 -31.38 -4.27
N ALA A 51 -14.89 -30.59 -5.34
CA ALA A 51 -15.84 -30.66 -6.44
C ALA A 51 -15.43 -31.69 -7.51
N TYR A 52 -14.12 -31.93 -7.66
CA TYR A 52 -13.57 -32.89 -8.61
C TYR A 52 -12.21 -33.41 -8.12
N GLN A 53 -11.90 -34.68 -8.37
CA GLN A 53 -10.60 -35.29 -8.07
C GLN A 53 -10.25 -36.31 -9.15
N ASN A 54 -9.01 -36.30 -9.62
CA ASN A 54 -8.45 -37.34 -10.48
C ASN A 54 -6.98 -37.58 -10.11
N GLY A 55 -6.66 -38.81 -9.70
CA GLY A 55 -5.30 -39.25 -9.35
C GLY A 55 -4.60 -38.31 -8.36
N THR A 56 -3.75 -37.43 -8.88
CA THR A 56 -2.92 -36.48 -8.14
C THR A 56 -3.52 -35.08 -7.98
N SER A 57 -4.63 -34.76 -8.66
CA SER A 57 -5.18 -33.41 -8.75
C SER A 57 -6.59 -33.32 -8.19
N LYS A 58 -6.92 -32.20 -7.54
CA LYS A 58 -8.27 -31.93 -7.00
C LYS A 58 -8.68 -30.48 -7.21
N ILE A 59 -9.96 -30.26 -7.50
CA ILE A 59 -10.62 -28.95 -7.53
C ILE A 59 -11.42 -28.83 -6.25
N VAL A 60 -11.13 -27.78 -5.48
CA VAL A 60 -11.77 -27.52 -4.19
C VAL A 60 -12.51 -26.19 -4.25
N MET A 61 -13.81 -26.23 -4.02
CA MET A 61 -14.63 -25.05 -3.84
C MET A 61 -14.42 -24.49 -2.43
N VAL A 62 -13.92 -23.26 -2.36
CA VAL A 62 -13.64 -22.55 -1.10
C VAL A 62 -14.66 -21.44 -0.92
N PHE A 63 -15.56 -21.61 0.05
CA PHE A 63 -16.51 -20.57 0.43
C PHE A 63 -15.82 -19.57 1.36
N LYS A 64 -15.53 -18.37 0.83
CA LYS A 64 -15.04 -17.26 1.63
C LYS A 64 -16.23 -16.50 2.22
N LYS A 65 -16.12 -16.10 3.49
CA LYS A 65 -17.08 -15.17 4.07
C LYS A 65 -16.91 -13.82 3.37
N GLN A 66 -17.97 -13.33 2.76
CA GLN A 66 -18.05 -11.98 2.23
C GLN A 66 -18.97 -11.18 3.15
N PHE A 67 -18.50 -10.02 3.60
CA PHE A 67 -19.33 -9.11 4.37
C PHE A 67 -20.17 -8.28 3.39
N PRO A 68 -21.46 -8.05 3.69
CA PRO A 68 -22.26 -7.12 2.91
C PRO A 68 -21.63 -5.74 2.97
N THR A 69 -21.67 -5.04 1.84
CA THR A 69 -21.26 -3.64 1.75
C THR A 69 -22.50 -2.73 1.79
N PRO A 70 -22.35 -1.43 2.08
CA PRO A 70 -23.46 -0.48 2.02
C PRO A 70 -24.17 -0.43 0.66
N GLN A 71 -23.50 -0.79 -0.44
CA GLN A 71 -24.15 -0.89 -1.76
C GLN A 71 -25.09 -2.10 -1.87
N THR A 72 -24.86 -3.13 -1.06
CA THR A 72 -25.60 -4.40 -1.11
C THR A 72 -26.58 -4.60 0.05
N ASP A 73 -26.48 -3.78 1.11
CA ASP A 73 -27.31 -3.86 2.30
C ASP A 73 -27.82 -2.46 2.73
N LEU A 74 -29.14 -2.29 2.64
CA LEU A 74 -29.84 -1.05 2.98
C LEU A 74 -29.67 -0.65 4.45
N LYS A 75 -29.59 -1.62 5.37
CA LYS A 75 -29.41 -1.34 6.80
C LYS A 75 -28.03 -0.77 7.05
N LEU A 76 -26.99 -1.31 6.39
CA LEU A 76 -25.65 -0.76 6.47
C LEU A 76 -25.56 0.65 5.87
N SER A 77 -26.22 0.89 4.73
CA SER A 77 -26.27 2.25 4.14
C SER A 77 -26.92 3.28 5.07
N ARG A 78 -28.01 2.92 5.75
CA ARG A 78 -28.67 3.80 6.73
C ARG A 78 -27.78 4.08 7.93
N LEU A 79 -27.16 3.04 8.50
CA LEU A 79 -26.22 3.21 9.61
C LEU A 79 -25.04 4.10 9.24
N ASP A 80 -24.50 3.97 8.02
CA ASP A 80 -23.42 4.83 7.54
C ASP A 80 -23.86 6.30 7.47
N SER A 81 -25.10 6.53 7.02
CA SER A 81 -25.69 7.88 6.97
C SER A 81 -25.92 8.45 8.37
N ASP A 82 -26.44 7.64 9.30
CA ASP A 82 -26.64 8.03 10.69
C ASP A 82 -25.32 8.34 11.40
N ILE A 83 -24.27 7.55 11.14
CA ILE A 83 -22.92 7.79 11.65
C ILE A 83 -22.38 9.12 11.14
N MET A 84 -22.51 9.40 9.83
CA MET A 84 -22.07 10.68 9.26
C MET A 84 -22.82 11.86 9.86
N ALA A 85 -24.14 11.75 10.03
CA ALA A 85 -24.95 12.79 10.64
C ALA A 85 -24.56 13.04 12.11
N ALA A 86 -24.36 11.98 12.89
CA ALA A 86 -23.91 12.08 14.27
C ALA A 86 -22.50 12.70 14.37
N ALA A 87 -21.56 12.30 13.50
CA ALA A 87 -20.23 12.86 13.45
C ALA A 87 -20.24 14.36 13.10
N ALA A 88 -21.04 14.77 12.11
CA ALA A 88 -21.20 16.17 11.75
C ALA A 88 -21.78 16.99 12.90
N LYS A 89 -22.77 16.43 13.61
CA LYS A 89 -23.35 17.08 14.79
C LYS A 89 -22.31 17.29 15.89
N ILE A 90 -21.55 16.24 16.23
CA ILE A 90 -20.48 16.33 17.23
C ILE A 90 -19.43 17.37 16.82
N ALA A 91 -19.02 17.37 15.55
CA ALA A 91 -18.05 18.34 15.04
C ALA A 91 -18.56 19.78 15.17
N ASN A 92 -19.85 20.01 14.86
CA ASN A 92 -20.46 21.33 14.98
C ASN A 92 -20.64 21.78 16.44
N ASP A 93 -21.11 20.87 17.30
CA ASP A 93 -21.32 21.14 18.72
C ASP A 93 -20.01 21.54 19.44
N ASN A 94 -18.88 20.96 19.00
CA ASN A 94 -17.57 21.24 19.57
C ASN A 94 -16.71 22.21 18.73
N ALA A 95 -17.25 22.77 17.64
CA ALA A 95 -16.46 23.56 16.68
C ALA A 95 -15.77 24.76 17.33
N VAL A 96 -16.46 25.44 18.24
CA VAL A 96 -15.93 26.62 18.95
C VAL A 96 -14.79 26.23 19.89
N GLU A 97 -14.96 25.16 20.67
CA GLU A 97 -13.91 24.68 21.58
C GLU A 97 -12.69 24.21 20.82
N VAL A 98 -12.89 23.48 19.71
CA VAL A 98 -11.80 23.07 18.81
C VAL A 98 -11.06 24.29 18.27
N GLN A 99 -11.78 25.32 17.81
CA GLN A 99 -11.16 26.55 17.31
C GLN A 99 -10.36 27.30 18.38
N ILE A 100 -10.83 27.31 19.63
CA ILE A 100 -10.09 27.88 20.76
C ILE A 100 -8.79 27.10 20.98
N ILE A 101 -8.87 25.76 21.04
CA ILE A 101 -7.70 24.89 21.18
C ILE A 101 -6.72 25.11 20.02
N GLU A 102 -7.19 25.19 18.79
CA GLU A 102 -6.35 25.46 17.61
C GLU A 102 -5.64 26.81 17.70
N SER A 103 -6.33 27.84 18.19
CA SER A 103 -5.74 29.17 18.44
C SER A 103 -4.64 29.10 19.50
N GLU A 104 -4.86 28.37 20.59
CA GLU A 104 -3.87 28.16 21.65
C GLU A 104 -2.65 27.38 21.14
N VAL A 105 -2.89 26.31 20.38
CA VAL A 105 -1.83 25.54 19.71
C VAL A 105 -0.98 26.45 18.83
N GLN A 106 -1.61 27.33 18.05
CA GLN A 106 -0.86 28.26 17.18
C GLN A 106 -0.03 29.25 18.00
N LYS A 107 -0.59 29.84 19.06
CA LYS A 107 0.16 30.74 19.97
C LYS A 107 1.38 30.04 20.58
N HIS A 108 1.23 28.78 21.00
CA HIS A 108 2.34 28.00 21.54
C HIS A 108 3.39 27.65 20.49
N LYS A 109 3.00 27.32 19.26
CA LYS A 109 3.94 27.11 18.15
C LYS A 109 4.77 28.36 17.86
N ASP A 110 4.12 29.52 17.82
CA ASP A 110 4.81 30.79 17.60
C ASP A 110 5.79 31.09 18.75
N ALA A 111 5.36 30.87 19.99
CA ALA A 111 6.24 31.01 21.15
C ALA A 111 7.47 30.07 21.07
N ILE A 112 7.27 28.81 20.70
CA ILE A 112 8.36 27.85 20.48
C ILE A 112 9.30 28.34 19.39
N ALA A 113 8.79 28.77 18.25
CA ALA A 113 9.60 29.29 17.15
C ALA A 113 10.46 30.49 17.58
N THR A 114 9.91 31.41 18.37
CA THR A 114 10.70 32.53 18.90
C THR A 114 11.80 32.09 19.87
N LEU A 115 11.53 31.09 20.71
CA LEU A 115 12.52 30.51 21.62
C LEU A 115 13.61 29.75 20.86
N GLU A 116 13.27 29.05 19.79
CA GLU A 116 14.22 28.38 18.91
C GLU A 116 15.12 29.38 18.20
N VAL A 117 14.59 30.50 17.71
CA VAL A 117 15.41 31.58 17.14
C VAL A 117 16.36 32.14 18.19
N LYS A 118 15.91 32.38 19.42
CA LYS A 118 16.78 32.83 20.53
C LYS A 118 17.87 31.80 20.84
N ARG A 119 17.51 30.52 20.96
CA ARG A 119 18.46 29.41 21.17
C ARG A 119 19.49 29.36 20.06
N ASN A 120 19.05 29.40 18.79
CA ASN A 120 19.94 29.32 17.64
C ASN A 120 20.87 30.53 17.57
N LYS A 121 20.42 31.74 17.94
CA LYS A 121 21.30 32.91 18.08
C LYS A 121 22.38 32.72 19.15
N LEU A 122 22.02 32.13 20.29
CA LEU A 122 22.98 31.83 21.37
C LEU A 122 23.97 30.72 20.96
N LEU A 123 23.52 29.75 20.17
CA LEU A 123 24.37 28.66 19.66
C LEU A 123 25.16 29.04 18.40
N SER A 124 24.77 30.10 17.70
CA SER A 124 25.50 30.57 16.53
C SER A 124 26.77 31.29 16.95
N ASN A 125 27.90 30.64 16.75
CA ASN A 125 29.22 31.21 16.95
C ASN A 125 29.94 31.26 15.60
N ARG A 126 30.36 32.46 15.17
CA ARG A 126 31.08 32.70 13.91
C ARG A 126 32.33 31.81 13.78
N TYR A 127 32.99 31.51 14.89
CA TYR A 127 34.15 30.62 14.92
C TYR A 127 33.78 29.17 14.61
N LEU A 128 32.68 28.67 15.18
CA LEU A 128 32.21 27.30 14.96
C LEU A 128 31.76 27.08 13.51
N THR A 129 31.07 28.06 12.92
CA THR A 129 30.70 28.03 11.49
C THR A 129 31.92 27.99 10.58
N ARG A 130 33.00 28.72 10.91
CA ARG A 130 34.25 28.66 10.15
C ARG A 130 34.85 27.25 10.15
N LEU A 131 34.95 26.63 11.33
CA LEU A 131 35.47 25.26 11.49
C LEU A 131 34.65 24.22 10.72
N GLN A 132 33.32 24.32 10.76
CA GLN A 132 32.44 23.42 10.00
C GLN A 132 32.65 23.54 8.49
N ASN A 133 32.85 24.76 7.99
CA ASN A 133 33.12 25.00 6.57
C ASN A 133 34.49 24.45 6.15
N GLU A 134 35.53 24.63 6.97
CA GLU A 134 36.85 24.03 6.74
C GLU A 134 36.77 22.50 6.69
N TYR A 135 36.07 21.88 7.64
CA TYR A 135 35.87 20.42 7.66
C TYR A 135 35.13 19.93 6.41
N LYS A 136 34.04 20.60 6.02
CA LYS A 136 33.26 20.22 4.83
C LYS A 136 34.11 20.31 3.56
N LYS A 137 34.87 21.40 3.41
CA LYS A 137 35.76 21.63 2.29
C LYS A 137 36.82 20.52 2.19
N HIS A 138 37.47 20.19 3.30
CA HIS A 138 38.46 19.10 3.33
C HIS A 138 37.82 17.74 3.02
N ARG A 139 36.59 17.49 3.50
CA ARG A 139 35.87 16.24 3.21
C ARG A 139 35.58 16.10 1.71
N GLU A 140 35.10 17.16 1.07
CA GLU A 140 34.85 17.20 -0.38
C GLU A 140 36.13 17.02 -1.19
N GLU A 141 37.23 17.68 -0.78
CA GLU A 141 38.56 17.51 -1.38
C GLU A 141 39.08 16.06 -1.25
N SER A 142 38.67 15.34 -0.19
CA SER A 142 39.08 13.95 0.07
C SER A 142 38.13 12.87 -0.48
N VAL A 143 37.09 13.23 -1.24
CA VAL A 143 36.12 12.26 -1.78
C VAL A 143 36.80 11.32 -2.78
N VAL A 144 36.67 10.01 -2.54
CA VAL A 144 37.04 8.94 -3.48
C VAL A 144 35.77 8.31 -4.03
N GLN A 145 35.65 8.24 -5.36
CA GLN A 145 34.54 7.56 -6.02
C GLN A 145 34.82 6.05 -6.10
N VAL A 146 33.90 5.24 -5.58
CA VAL A 146 33.96 3.78 -5.65
C VAL A 146 32.90 3.30 -6.64
N PRO A 147 33.27 2.56 -7.71
CA PRO A 147 32.30 2.12 -8.71
C PRO A 147 31.33 1.06 -8.15
N ASN A 148 30.06 1.15 -8.56
CA ASN A 148 28.99 0.19 -8.25
C ASN A 148 28.04 0.02 -9.45
N LEU A 149 27.41 -1.15 -9.59
CA LEU A 149 26.56 -1.52 -10.73
C LEU A 149 25.17 -1.98 -10.25
N SER A 150 24.10 -1.42 -10.83
CA SER A 150 22.71 -1.65 -10.41
C SER A 150 21.83 -1.99 -11.62
N VAL A 151 20.96 -3.00 -11.49
CA VAL A 151 19.97 -3.41 -12.51
C VAL A 151 18.59 -2.91 -12.09
N PHE A 152 17.84 -2.29 -13.00
CA PHE A 152 16.49 -1.75 -12.75
C PHE A 152 15.45 -2.44 -13.66
N LEU A 153 14.26 -2.70 -13.10
CA LEU A 153 13.07 -3.28 -13.74
C LEU A 153 12.28 -2.25 -14.54
#